data_AF-A0A1W4XSY1-F1
#
_entry.id   AF-A0A1W4XSY1-F1
#
_cell.length_a   1.000
_cell.length_b   1.000
_cell.length_c   1.000
_cell.angle_alpha   90.00
_cell.angle_beta   90.00
_cell.angle_gamma   90.00
#
_symmetry.space_group_name_H-M   'P 1'
#
loop_
_entity.id
_entity.type
_entity.pdbx_description
1 polymer ?
#
loop_
_entity_poly.entity_id
_entity_poly.type
_entity_poly.pdbx_seq_one_letter_code
_entity_poly.pdbx_strand_id
1 'polypeptide(L)'
;MLSCSFKLFSERGSYKITPKKVPVTLCSLGVGATFGESILQDLPRDTTVITQTTCELLRVEQQDFRLIWEKNKELMNDLVSSCKLKNGFGPGINPKPQMQQSSPTRRRSISPVHPNPAEPITETPSAAMSRVGWCLRTLLLCENTCLKDRKVSGKLVRRCAPGTELVDWLLQQSPGIHTRVQAAGMWQALLEEGIISHVNKEQPFKDKCFLYRFWQDEEGATNLPTVEDINTAEEQAREAVATLIQRGPDAMLRMILRKQSHERTADDLETIYEELLHIRALSHLSNSVKRELASVIVFEAHPKAGSVLFHQGDEGRSWYIILRGSVDVVIHGKGTVTTLQEGDDFGKLALINNAPR
;
A
#
# COMPACT_ATOMS: atom_id res chain seq x y z
N MET A 1 18.38 24.07 -4.98
CA MET A 1 18.54 25.09 -3.92
C MET A 1 17.35 26.02 -3.97
N LEU A 2 16.41 25.91 -3.03
CA LEU A 2 15.37 26.93 -2.82
C LEU A 2 15.31 27.15 -1.31
N SER A 3 15.75 28.35 -0.94
CA SER A 3 15.81 28.90 0.42
C SER A 3 14.54 29.70 0.68
N CYS A 4 14.01 29.62 1.90
CA CYS A 4 13.17 30.68 2.45
C CYS A 4 13.51 30.87 3.94
N SER A 5 13.78 32.12 4.31
CA SER A 5 14.29 32.57 5.61
C SER A 5 13.20 33.23 6.47
N PHE A 6 13.55 33.53 7.74
CA PHE A 6 13.05 34.58 8.68
C PHE A 6 12.14 34.11 9.84
N LYS A 7 12.18 34.66 11.08
CA LYS A 7 13.13 35.48 11.89
C LYS A 7 12.61 35.42 13.36
N LEU A 8 13.48 35.38 14.36
CA LEU A 8 13.15 35.42 15.80
C LEU A 8 12.75 36.83 16.28
N PHE A 9 11.91 36.94 17.31
CA PHE A 9 11.96 38.06 18.27
C PHE A 9 11.64 37.61 19.72
N SER A 10 12.36 38.24 20.65
CA SER A 10 12.32 38.06 22.10
C SER A 10 11.79 39.33 22.79
N GLU A 11 11.33 39.13 24.03
CA GLU A 11 11.21 40.06 25.17
C GLU A 11 9.95 40.93 25.40
N ARG A 12 9.81 41.22 26.70
CA ARG A 12 8.60 41.48 27.51
C ARG A 12 7.94 42.84 27.24
N GLY A 13 6.62 42.88 27.33
CA GLY A 13 5.84 44.12 27.45
C GLY A 13 4.34 43.88 27.30
N SER A 14 3.56 44.34 28.27
CA SER A 14 2.10 44.22 28.37
C SER A 14 1.33 44.85 27.19
N TYR A 15 0.22 44.20 26.78
CA TYR A 15 -1.15 44.70 26.56
C TYR A 15 -1.88 43.87 25.49
N LYS A 16 -3.13 43.49 25.81
CA LYS A 16 -4.03 42.63 25.02
C LYS A 16 -4.45 43.28 23.70
N ILE A 17 -4.26 42.57 22.58
CA ILE A 17 -5.23 42.43 21.48
C ILE A 17 -5.02 41.02 20.91
N THR A 18 -6.07 40.20 20.84
CA THR A 18 -6.07 38.89 20.16
C THR A 18 -6.35 39.05 18.67
N PRO A 19 -5.47 38.60 17.76
CA PRO A 19 -5.84 38.22 16.41
C PRO A 19 -5.69 36.71 16.19
N LYS A 20 -6.51 36.19 15.28
CA LYS A 20 -6.67 34.78 14.87
C LYS A 20 -5.33 34.02 14.82
N LYS A 21 -5.29 32.86 15.50
CA LYS A 21 -4.18 31.90 15.43
C LYS A 21 -4.04 31.38 14.00
N VAL A 22 -3.04 31.87 13.29
CA VAL A 22 -2.59 31.31 12.01
C VAL A 22 -1.69 30.11 12.30
N PRO A 23 -1.91 28.94 11.68
CA PRO A 23 -1.04 27.79 11.84
C PRO A 23 0.36 28.09 11.31
N VAL A 24 1.39 27.75 12.10
CA VAL A 24 2.81 27.94 11.76
C VAL A 24 3.42 26.57 11.51
N THR A 25 4.06 26.39 10.35
CA THR A 25 4.77 25.15 9.99
C THR A 25 6.01 24.98 10.85
N LEU A 26 6.06 23.90 11.64
CA LEU A 26 7.11 23.67 12.65
C LEU A 26 8.34 22.92 12.11
N CYS A 27 8.25 22.20 10.98
CA CYS A 27 9.41 21.67 10.26
C CYS A 27 9.05 21.27 8.83
N SER A 28 10.05 21.24 7.94
CA SER A 28 9.94 20.63 6.61
C SER A 28 10.56 19.25 6.67
N LEU A 29 9.73 18.21 6.55
CA LEU A 29 10.17 16.83 6.47
C LEU A 29 10.66 16.57 5.03
N GLY A 30 11.92 16.19 4.90
CA GLY A 30 12.45 15.65 3.66
C GLY A 30 12.08 14.17 3.52
N VAL A 31 12.23 13.63 2.31
CA VAL A 31 12.06 12.20 2.02
C VAL A 31 12.84 11.36 3.05
N GLY A 32 12.14 10.49 3.78
CA GLY A 32 12.70 9.65 4.84
C GLY A 32 12.74 10.26 6.25
N ALA A 33 12.01 11.36 6.50
CA ALA A 33 11.92 11.94 7.83
C ALA A 33 10.71 11.38 8.61
N THR A 34 11.00 10.79 9.78
CA THR A 34 9.98 10.22 10.68
C THR A 34 9.45 11.28 11.65
N PHE A 35 8.14 11.26 11.93
CA PHE A 35 7.49 12.13 12.92
C PHE A 35 7.09 11.33 14.18
N GLY A 36 7.16 11.95 15.37
CA GLY A 36 6.73 11.35 16.66
C GLY A 36 7.81 11.26 17.75
N GLU A 37 8.77 12.18 17.78
CA GLU A 37 9.93 12.12 18.68
C GLU A 37 9.56 12.39 20.16
N SER A 38 9.12 11.35 20.87
CA SER A 38 9.12 11.31 22.34
C SER A 38 9.47 9.92 22.88
N ILE A 39 10.79 9.73 23.07
CA ILE A 39 11.50 9.05 24.16
C ILE A 39 10.78 7.87 24.87
N LEU A 40 11.17 6.65 24.47
CA LEU A 40 11.50 5.49 25.30
C LEU A 40 10.63 5.21 26.54
N GLN A 41 9.49 4.56 26.33
CA GLN A 41 8.76 3.71 27.29
C GLN A 41 7.65 2.98 26.49
N ASP A 42 6.91 2.04 27.07
CA ASP A 42 5.62 1.55 26.52
C ASP A 42 4.61 2.71 26.55
N LEU A 43 4.91 3.76 25.81
CA LEU A 43 4.19 5.00 25.85
C LEU A 43 2.99 4.89 24.92
N PRO A 44 1.86 5.43 25.37
CA PRO A 44 0.77 5.77 24.49
C PRO A 44 1.27 6.53 23.25
N ARG A 45 0.61 6.32 22.10
CA ARG A 45 0.81 7.11 20.87
C ARG A 45 0.77 8.59 21.24
N ASP A 46 1.72 9.36 20.74
CA ASP A 46 1.83 10.81 20.98
C ASP A 46 1.02 11.63 19.97
N THR A 47 0.47 10.97 18.94
CA THR A 47 -0.34 11.56 17.88
C THR A 47 -1.53 10.68 17.51
N THR A 48 -2.58 11.31 16.96
CA THR A 48 -3.65 10.65 16.20
C THR A 48 -3.27 10.68 14.72
N VAL A 49 -3.53 9.59 13.98
CA VAL A 49 -3.32 9.56 12.52
C VAL A 49 -4.62 9.27 11.80
N ILE A 50 -4.95 10.09 10.81
CA ILE A 50 -6.23 10.08 10.10
C ILE A 50 -5.98 10.04 8.60
N THR A 51 -6.65 9.16 7.87
CA THR A 51 -6.55 9.13 6.41
C THR A 51 -7.14 10.40 5.81
N GLN A 52 -6.43 11.02 4.88
CA GLN A 52 -6.93 12.17 4.12
C GLN A 52 -7.57 11.73 2.80
N THR A 53 -7.08 10.61 2.25
CA THR A 53 -7.56 9.98 1.01
C THR A 53 -7.77 8.48 1.24
N THR A 54 -8.17 7.75 0.19
CA THR A 54 -8.09 6.29 0.20
C THR A 54 -6.63 5.88 0.38
N CYS A 55 -6.35 5.06 1.39
CA CYS A 55 -4.98 4.67 1.74
C CYS A 55 -4.75 3.17 1.59
N GLU A 56 -3.57 2.80 1.09
CA GLU A 56 -3.04 1.44 1.06
C GLU A 56 -1.73 1.44 1.85
N LEU A 57 -1.63 0.58 2.87
CA LEU A 57 -0.55 0.59 3.84
C LEU A 57 0.08 -0.79 3.97
N LEU A 58 1.38 -0.85 4.19
CA LEU A 58 2.03 -2.01 4.81
C LEU A 58 2.11 -1.80 6.31
N ARG A 59 1.79 -2.83 7.08
CA ARG A 59 1.82 -2.84 8.53
C ARG A 59 2.70 -3.97 9.04
N VAL A 60 3.56 -3.66 10.01
CA VAL A 60 4.34 -4.65 10.77
C VAL A 60 3.93 -4.56 12.23
N GLU A 61 3.53 -5.69 12.82
CA GLU A 61 3.15 -5.74 14.24
C GLU A 61 4.37 -5.67 15.16
N GLN A 62 4.18 -5.12 16.35
CA GLN A 62 5.23 -4.98 17.37
C GLN A 62 5.83 -6.31 17.78
N GLN A 63 5.01 -7.34 17.96
CA GLN A 63 5.49 -8.66 18.37
C GLN A 63 6.42 -9.28 17.32
N ASP A 64 5.97 -9.24 16.05
CA ASP A 64 6.75 -9.76 14.93
C ASP A 64 8.05 -8.97 14.73
N PHE A 65 7.96 -7.65 14.77
CA PHE A 65 9.16 -6.82 14.65
C PHE A 65 10.16 -7.07 15.78
N ARG A 66 9.69 -7.27 17.02
CA ARG A 66 10.57 -7.59 18.15
C ARG A 66 11.32 -8.91 17.93
N LEU A 67 10.67 -9.93 17.40
CA LEU A 67 11.32 -11.20 17.06
C LEU A 67 12.42 -11.02 16.01
N ILE A 68 12.16 -10.20 14.99
CA ILE A 68 13.15 -9.87 13.96
C ILE A 68 14.30 -9.07 14.59
N TRP A 69 13.96 -8.09 15.44
CA TRP A 69 14.89 -7.25 16.20
C TRP A 69 15.88 -8.08 17.02
N GLU A 70 15.37 -9.00 17.83
CA GLU A 70 16.18 -9.83 18.71
C GLU A 70 17.18 -10.72 17.95
N LYS A 71 16.77 -11.25 16.78
CA LYS A 71 17.63 -12.06 15.92
C LYS A 71 18.71 -11.26 15.18
N ASN A 72 18.44 -10.00 14.87
CA ASN A 72 19.24 -9.20 13.94
C ASN A 72 19.69 -7.86 14.55
N LYS A 73 19.89 -7.80 15.88
CA LYS A 73 20.18 -6.56 16.63
C LYS A 73 21.27 -5.71 15.98
N GLU A 74 22.37 -6.33 15.58
CA GLU A 74 23.52 -5.63 14.98
C GLU A 74 23.19 -4.96 13.65
N LEU A 75 22.29 -5.58 12.86
CA LEU A 75 21.91 -5.12 11.52
C LEU A 75 20.82 -4.03 11.53
N MET A 76 20.18 -3.80 12.66
CA MET A 76 19.17 -2.75 12.82
C MET A 76 19.60 -1.62 13.75
N ASN A 77 20.86 -1.61 14.18
CA ASN A 77 21.41 -0.50 14.96
C ASN A 77 21.29 0.85 14.24
N ASP A 78 21.42 0.88 12.92
CA ASP A 78 21.23 2.09 12.10
C ASP A 78 19.77 2.56 12.07
N LEU A 79 18.84 1.61 12.14
CA LEU A 79 17.41 1.90 12.24
C LEU A 79 17.07 2.64 13.54
N VAL A 80 17.82 2.36 14.61
CA VAL A 80 17.69 3.02 15.93
C VAL A 80 18.54 4.27 16.02
N SER A 81 19.69 4.29 15.37
CA SER A 81 20.61 5.44 15.37
C SER A 81 20.08 6.57 14.48
N SER A 82 19.42 6.26 13.37
CA SER A 82 18.64 7.22 12.59
C SER A 82 17.49 7.83 13.40
N CYS A 83 16.95 7.13 14.39
CA CYS A 83 15.98 7.68 15.35
C CYS A 83 16.63 8.58 16.43
N LYS A 84 17.96 8.54 16.61
CA LYS A 84 18.70 9.38 17.58
C LYS A 84 19.25 10.67 16.99
N LEU A 85 19.38 10.77 15.67
CA LEU A 85 20.03 11.88 14.98
C LEU A 85 19.02 12.75 14.24
N LYS A 86 18.24 13.55 15.00
CA LYS A 86 17.71 14.87 14.57
C LYS A 86 17.06 15.69 15.70
N ASN A 87 17.51 15.55 16.95
CA ASN A 87 17.08 16.44 18.02
C ASN A 87 17.79 17.80 17.92
N GLY A 88 17.09 18.79 17.39
CA GLY A 88 17.42 20.22 17.50
C GLY A 88 16.88 20.89 18.77
N PHE A 89 16.49 20.13 19.80
CA PHE A 89 16.04 20.66 21.08
C PHE A 89 16.86 20.09 22.23
N GLY A 90 17.47 21.00 23.00
CA GLY A 90 18.28 20.70 24.18
C GLY A 90 17.47 20.08 25.34
N PRO A 91 18.15 19.72 26.43
CA PRO A 91 17.60 18.84 27.45
C PRO A 91 16.67 19.58 28.41
N GLY A 92 15.54 18.95 28.75
CA GLY A 92 14.82 19.23 29.98
C GLY A 92 13.31 19.22 29.86
N ILE A 93 12.65 18.25 30.51
CA ILE A 93 11.85 18.43 31.74
C ILE A 93 11.19 17.08 32.05
N ASN A 94 11.48 16.55 33.24
CA ASN A 94 10.80 15.38 33.83
C ASN A 94 9.36 15.75 34.25
N PRO A 95 8.39 14.84 34.04
CA PRO A 95 7.25 14.73 34.96
C PRO A 95 7.22 13.36 35.65
N LYS A 96 6.88 13.39 36.95
CA LYS A 96 6.72 12.23 37.84
C LYS A 96 5.51 11.35 37.43
N PRO A 97 5.52 10.04 37.74
CA PRO A 97 4.42 9.15 37.43
C PRO A 97 3.29 9.26 38.46
N GLN A 98 2.04 9.37 37.98
CA GLN A 98 0.85 9.04 38.77
C GLN A 98 0.16 7.83 38.14
N MET A 99 0.03 6.77 38.94
CA MET A 99 -0.76 5.57 38.64
C MET A 99 -2.24 5.91 38.61
N GLN A 100 -2.97 5.42 37.61
CA GLN A 100 -4.38 5.07 37.77
C GLN A 100 -4.75 3.85 36.92
N GLN A 101 -5.53 2.98 37.56
CA GLN A 101 -5.83 1.61 37.18
C GLN A 101 -6.88 1.50 36.06
N SER A 102 -6.77 0.38 35.36
CA SER A 102 -7.52 -0.15 34.22
C SER A 102 -9.06 -0.17 34.32
N SER A 103 -9.71 -0.14 33.15
CA SER A 103 -10.69 -1.18 32.78
C SER A 103 -10.73 -1.38 31.24
N PRO A 104 -11.07 -2.59 30.75
CA PRO A 104 -10.77 -2.99 29.37
C PRO A 104 -12.02 -2.91 28.47
N THR A 105 -11.94 -2.13 27.40
CA THR A 105 -12.82 -2.32 26.24
C THR A 105 -11.99 -2.50 24.99
N ARG A 106 -11.77 -3.79 24.64
CA ARG A 106 -11.34 -4.22 23.31
C ARG A 106 -12.28 -3.60 22.28
N ARG A 107 -11.79 -2.67 21.47
CA ARG A 107 -12.31 -2.44 20.13
C ARG A 107 -11.18 -2.72 19.16
N ARG A 108 -11.26 -3.89 18.52
CA ARG A 108 -10.44 -4.23 17.35
C ARG A 108 -10.70 -3.16 16.30
N SER A 109 -9.64 -2.62 15.70
CA SER A 109 -9.74 -1.73 14.55
C SER A 109 -10.53 -2.44 13.45
N ILE A 110 -11.52 -1.73 12.91
CA ILE A 110 -12.43 -2.21 11.87
C ILE A 110 -11.74 -1.96 10.53
N SER A 111 -10.73 -2.77 10.21
CA SER A 111 -10.31 -2.96 8.82
C SER A 111 -11.05 -4.21 8.32
N PRO A 112 -11.61 -4.22 7.08
CA PRO A 112 -12.32 -5.41 6.60
C PRO A 112 -11.35 -6.58 6.60
N VAL A 113 -11.62 -7.55 7.47
CA VAL A 113 -10.82 -8.75 7.67
C VAL A 113 -10.97 -9.60 6.40
N HIS A 114 -10.01 -9.45 5.49
CA HIS A 114 -9.86 -10.19 4.21
C HIS A 114 -10.89 -9.86 3.12
N PRO A 115 -10.67 -8.82 2.31
CA PRO A 115 -11.44 -8.63 1.08
C PRO A 115 -11.17 -9.81 0.12
N ASN A 116 -12.24 -10.40 -0.41
CA ASN A 116 -12.18 -11.48 -1.40
C ASN A 116 -11.17 -11.10 -2.52
N PRO A 117 -10.09 -11.86 -2.74
CA PRO A 117 -9.08 -11.55 -3.76
C PRO A 117 -9.61 -11.57 -5.20
N ALA A 118 -10.83 -12.08 -5.40
CA ALA A 118 -11.53 -12.06 -6.67
C ALA A 118 -12.33 -10.78 -6.95
N GLU A 119 -12.52 -9.93 -5.94
CA GLU A 119 -13.28 -8.68 -6.05
C GLU A 119 -12.35 -7.50 -6.35
N PRO A 120 -12.83 -6.50 -7.13
CA PRO A 120 -12.11 -5.27 -7.36
C PRO A 120 -11.78 -4.53 -6.05
N ILE A 121 -10.67 -3.79 -6.05
CA ILE A 121 -10.27 -2.88 -4.96
C ILE A 121 -10.73 -1.44 -5.20
N THR A 122 -11.09 -1.11 -6.43
CA THR A 122 -11.63 0.19 -6.82
C THR A 122 -13.12 0.08 -7.11
N GLU A 123 -13.88 1.15 -6.82
CA GLU A 123 -15.30 1.22 -7.22
C GLU A 123 -15.45 1.39 -8.73
N THR A 124 -14.51 2.12 -9.36
CA THR A 124 -14.42 2.31 -10.80
C THR A 124 -12.97 2.18 -11.26
N PRO A 125 -12.72 1.59 -12.44
CA PRO A 125 -11.37 1.48 -12.96
C PRO A 125 -10.75 2.85 -13.21
N SER A 126 -9.46 3.01 -12.92
CA SER A 126 -8.75 4.24 -13.30
C SER A 126 -8.78 4.48 -14.81
N ALA A 127 -8.69 5.75 -15.24
CA ALA A 127 -8.73 6.09 -16.66
C ALA A 127 -7.60 5.42 -17.47
N ALA A 128 -6.42 5.25 -16.87
CA ALA A 128 -5.31 4.53 -17.46
C ALA A 128 -5.65 3.05 -17.65
N MET A 129 -6.13 2.37 -16.59
CA MET A 129 -6.48 0.95 -16.65
C MET A 129 -7.70 0.67 -17.54
N SER A 130 -8.62 1.62 -17.65
CA SER A 130 -9.72 1.57 -18.63
C SER A 130 -9.21 1.54 -20.07
N ARG A 131 -8.24 2.41 -20.42
CA ARG A 131 -7.62 2.41 -21.75
C ARG A 131 -6.84 1.13 -22.02
N VAL A 132 -6.07 0.65 -21.04
CA VAL A 132 -5.34 -0.63 -21.13
C VAL A 132 -6.32 -1.77 -21.38
N GLY A 133 -7.40 -1.84 -20.59
CA GLY A 133 -8.44 -2.85 -20.72
C GLY A 133 -9.10 -2.86 -22.09
N TRP A 134 -9.47 -1.68 -22.59
CA TRP A 134 -10.03 -1.52 -23.92
C TRP A 134 -9.05 -1.98 -25.01
N CYS A 135 -7.80 -1.52 -24.96
CA CYS A 135 -6.76 -1.85 -25.93
C CYS A 135 -6.53 -3.36 -26.02
N LEU A 136 -6.28 -4.04 -24.88
CA LEU A 136 -6.05 -5.48 -24.88
C LEU A 136 -7.27 -6.27 -25.37
N ARG A 137 -8.48 -5.87 -24.94
CA ARG A 137 -9.70 -6.55 -25.36
C ARG A 137 -9.92 -6.41 -26.87
N THR A 138 -9.67 -5.24 -27.44
CA THR A 138 -9.77 -4.99 -28.89
C THR A 138 -8.83 -5.91 -29.66
N LEU A 139 -7.56 -6.00 -29.25
CA LEU A 139 -6.57 -6.86 -29.90
C LEU A 139 -6.92 -8.35 -29.76
N LEU A 140 -7.33 -8.80 -28.57
CA LEU A 140 -7.77 -10.17 -28.33
C LEU A 140 -8.97 -10.58 -29.21
N LEU A 141 -9.92 -9.66 -29.43
CA LEU A 141 -11.06 -9.89 -30.32
C LEU A 141 -10.66 -9.88 -31.80
N CYS A 142 -9.71 -9.02 -32.19
CA CYS A 142 -9.19 -8.93 -33.56
C CYS A 142 -8.50 -10.23 -33.97
N GLU A 143 -7.61 -10.75 -33.12
CA GLU A 143 -6.84 -11.96 -33.40
C GLU A 143 -7.68 -13.24 -33.27
N ASN A 144 -8.88 -13.16 -32.67
CA ASN A 144 -9.82 -14.27 -32.46
C ASN A 144 -9.16 -15.50 -31.80
N THR A 145 -8.26 -15.27 -30.85
CA THR A 145 -7.40 -16.30 -30.25
C THR A 145 -8.12 -17.10 -29.17
N CYS A 146 -8.34 -16.49 -28.00
CA CYS A 146 -8.79 -17.19 -26.79
C CYS A 146 -10.20 -16.80 -26.29
N LEU A 147 -10.67 -15.60 -26.61
CA LEU A 147 -11.98 -15.10 -26.19
C LEU A 147 -13.10 -15.82 -26.94
N LYS A 148 -13.77 -16.75 -26.26
CA LYS A 148 -14.80 -17.62 -26.84
C LYS A 148 -16.00 -17.76 -25.93
N ASP A 149 -17.15 -18.01 -26.55
CA ASP A 149 -18.37 -18.38 -25.85
C ASP A 149 -18.27 -19.82 -25.34
N ARG A 150 -18.52 -20.02 -24.05
CA ARG A 150 -18.44 -21.34 -23.39
C ARG A 150 -19.69 -21.59 -22.55
N LYS A 151 -20.16 -22.83 -22.51
CA LYS A 151 -21.26 -23.24 -21.62
C LYS A 151 -20.68 -23.71 -20.29
N VAL A 152 -20.95 -22.98 -19.21
CA VAL A 152 -20.46 -23.25 -17.86
C VAL A 152 -21.65 -23.48 -16.95
N SER A 153 -21.74 -24.67 -16.33
CA SER A 153 -22.83 -25.04 -15.42
C SER A 153 -24.23 -24.73 -15.97
N GLY A 154 -24.45 -25.01 -17.26
CA GLY A 154 -25.71 -24.77 -17.96
C GLY A 154 -25.93 -23.34 -18.46
N LYS A 155 -25.13 -22.36 -18.06
CA LYS A 155 -25.21 -20.96 -18.50
C LYS A 155 -24.21 -20.67 -19.62
N LEU A 156 -24.61 -19.87 -20.61
CA LEU A 156 -23.71 -19.38 -21.64
C LEU A 156 -22.88 -18.23 -21.09
N VAL A 157 -21.56 -18.38 -21.07
CA VAL A 157 -20.60 -17.35 -20.71
C VAL A 157 -19.93 -16.88 -22.00
N ARG A 158 -20.28 -15.66 -22.44
CA ARG A 158 -19.75 -15.09 -23.67
C ARG A 158 -18.33 -14.59 -23.51
N ARG A 159 -17.53 -14.73 -24.57
CA ARG A 159 -16.17 -14.14 -24.70
C ARG A 159 -15.34 -14.24 -23.42
N CYS A 160 -15.30 -15.43 -22.85
CA CYS A 160 -14.38 -15.72 -21.75
C CYS A 160 -13.08 -16.29 -22.29
N ALA A 161 -12.03 -16.34 -21.49
CA ALA A 161 -10.80 -17.04 -21.82
C ALA A 161 -10.21 -17.72 -20.57
N PRO A 162 -9.56 -18.88 -20.73
CA PRO A 162 -8.74 -19.47 -19.67
C PRO A 162 -7.58 -18.55 -19.30
N GLY A 163 -7.24 -18.49 -18.01
CA GLY A 163 -6.10 -17.71 -17.52
C GLY A 163 -4.79 -18.12 -18.20
N THR A 164 -4.59 -19.41 -18.49
CA THR A 164 -3.42 -19.90 -19.24
C THR A 164 -3.30 -19.31 -20.64
N GLU A 165 -4.42 -19.24 -21.37
CA GLU A 165 -4.43 -18.68 -22.73
C GLU A 165 -4.22 -17.16 -22.71
N LEU A 166 -4.75 -16.47 -21.70
CA LEU A 166 -4.51 -15.03 -21.50
C LEU A 166 -3.04 -14.73 -21.20
N VAL A 167 -2.38 -15.57 -20.40
CA VAL A 167 -0.94 -15.46 -20.12
C VAL A 167 -0.13 -15.73 -21.39
N ASP A 168 -0.45 -16.77 -22.14
CA ASP A 168 0.23 -17.10 -23.40
C ASP A 168 0.13 -15.96 -24.40
N TRP A 169 -1.07 -15.39 -24.54
CA TRP A 169 -1.31 -14.26 -25.41
C TRP A 169 -0.48 -13.04 -25.00
N LEU A 170 -0.48 -12.69 -23.71
CA LEU A 170 0.22 -11.51 -23.22
C LEU A 170 1.74 -11.62 -23.40
N LEU A 171 2.31 -12.81 -23.21
CA LEU A 171 3.74 -13.08 -23.45
C LEU A 171 4.16 -12.85 -24.91
N GLN A 172 3.23 -12.99 -25.86
CA GLN A 172 3.50 -12.74 -27.29
C GLN A 172 3.45 -11.25 -27.64
N GLN A 173 2.85 -10.40 -26.79
CA GLN A 173 2.67 -8.97 -27.07
C GLN A 173 3.95 -8.15 -26.88
N SER A 174 4.88 -8.60 -26.03
CA SER A 174 6.12 -7.87 -25.78
C SER A 174 7.25 -8.77 -25.31
N PRO A 175 8.46 -8.63 -25.87
CA PRO A 175 9.65 -9.35 -25.40
C PRO A 175 10.10 -8.89 -23.99
N GLY A 176 9.56 -7.79 -23.46
CA GLY A 176 9.85 -7.31 -22.11
C GLY A 176 9.10 -8.06 -20.99
N ILE A 177 8.29 -9.05 -21.34
CA ILE A 177 7.59 -9.93 -20.39
C ILE A 177 8.33 -11.26 -20.37
N HIS A 178 9.09 -11.51 -19.30
CA HIS A 178 10.07 -12.59 -19.26
C HIS A 178 9.52 -13.88 -18.63
N THR A 179 8.45 -13.79 -17.84
CA THR A 179 7.92 -14.94 -17.09
C THR A 179 6.39 -14.98 -17.10
N ARG A 180 5.83 -16.18 -16.95
CA ARG A 180 4.37 -16.38 -16.78
C ARG A 180 3.85 -15.72 -15.51
N VAL A 181 4.65 -15.68 -14.45
CA VAL A 181 4.31 -15.04 -13.18
C VAL A 181 4.17 -13.52 -13.36
N GLN A 182 5.07 -12.90 -14.11
CA GLN A 182 4.97 -11.48 -14.46
C GLN A 182 3.68 -11.19 -15.24
N ALA A 183 3.39 -11.99 -16.28
CA ALA A 183 2.16 -11.87 -17.05
C ALA A 183 0.89 -12.10 -16.19
N ALA A 184 0.92 -13.06 -15.27
CA ALA A 184 -0.17 -13.28 -14.32
C ALA A 184 -0.39 -12.06 -13.41
N GLY A 185 0.68 -11.40 -12.96
CA GLY A 185 0.61 -10.15 -12.20
C GLY A 185 0.00 -9.00 -12.99
N MET A 186 0.35 -8.88 -14.27
CA MET A 186 -0.26 -7.90 -15.18
C MET A 186 -1.77 -8.11 -15.32
N TRP A 187 -2.22 -9.36 -15.45
CA TRP A 187 -3.65 -9.68 -15.46
C TRP A 187 -4.31 -9.48 -14.10
N GLN A 188 -3.61 -9.74 -13.00
CA GLN A 188 -4.10 -9.44 -11.66
C GLN A 188 -4.35 -7.94 -11.47
N ALA A 189 -3.51 -7.06 -12.04
CA ALA A 189 -3.71 -5.62 -12.02
C ALA A 189 -5.01 -5.20 -12.73
N LEU A 190 -5.37 -5.87 -13.83
CA LEU A 190 -6.64 -5.63 -14.52
C LEU A 190 -7.83 -6.16 -13.72
N LEU A 191 -7.67 -7.29 -13.01
CA LEU A 191 -8.71 -7.87 -12.19
C LEU A 191 -9.04 -6.99 -10.97
N GLU A 192 -8.03 -6.47 -10.27
CA GLU A 192 -8.24 -5.63 -9.10
C GLU A 192 -8.86 -4.26 -9.44
N GLU A 193 -8.66 -3.77 -10.66
CA GLU A 193 -9.33 -2.57 -11.20
C GLU A 193 -10.71 -2.88 -11.81
N GLY A 194 -11.19 -4.12 -11.74
CA GLY A 194 -12.49 -4.53 -12.24
C GLY A 194 -12.62 -4.56 -13.76
N ILE A 195 -11.52 -4.49 -14.50
CA ILE A 195 -11.51 -4.55 -15.97
C ILE A 195 -11.82 -5.97 -16.45
N ILE A 196 -11.23 -6.97 -15.80
CA ILE A 196 -11.58 -8.38 -15.98
C ILE A 196 -12.07 -8.95 -14.66
N SER A 197 -12.74 -10.09 -14.72
CA SER A 197 -13.14 -10.80 -13.53
C SER A 197 -13.16 -12.30 -13.77
N HIS A 198 -12.89 -13.08 -12.71
CA HIS A 198 -13.15 -14.51 -12.73
C HIS A 198 -14.65 -14.74 -12.89
N VAL A 199 -15.05 -15.64 -13.79
CA VAL A 199 -16.47 -15.87 -14.14
C VAL A 199 -17.32 -16.23 -12.92
N ASN A 200 -16.77 -16.95 -11.93
CA ASN A 200 -17.49 -17.28 -10.69
C ASN A 200 -17.25 -16.27 -9.55
N LYS A 201 -16.40 -15.24 -9.74
CA LYS A 201 -16.02 -14.25 -8.70
C LYS A 201 -15.40 -14.85 -7.42
N GLU A 202 -14.79 -16.03 -7.55
CA GLU A 202 -14.20 -16.79 -6.42
C GLU A 202 -12.68 -16.72 -6.30
N GLN A 203 -11.97 -16.32 -7.36
CA GLN A 203 -10.51 -16.45 -7.42
C GLN A 203 -9.86 -15.16 -7.93
N PRO A 204 -8.66 -14.81 -7.42
CA PRO A 204 -7.79 -13.87 -8.11
C PRO A 204 -7.38 -14.43 -9.47
N PHE A 205 -6.61 -13.65 -10.22
CA PHE A 205 -6.03 -14.13 -11.46
C PHE A 205 -5.08 -15.30 -11.18
N LYS A 206 -5.24 -16.37 -11.94
CA LYS A 206 -4.44 -17.58 -11.87
C LYS A 206 -4.15 -18.04 -13.28
N ASP A 207 -2.88 -18.32 -13.54
CA ASP A 207 -2.39 -19.00 -14.73
C ASP A 207 -2.81 -20.49 -14.70
N LYS A 208 -4.12 -20.71 -14.83
CA LYS A 208 -4.82 -21.99 -14.79
C LYS A 208 -6.03 -21.95 -15.73
N CYS A 209 -6.71 -23.08 -15.91
CA CYS A 209 -7.92 -23.19 -16.73
C CYS A 209 -9.18 -22.56 -16.10
N PHE A 210 -9.02 -21.56 -15.22
CA PHE A 210 -10.14 -20.74 -14.74
C PHE A 210 -10.53 -19.73 -15.81
N LEU A 211 -11.83 -19.48 -15.95
CA LEU A 211 -12.34 -18.59 -16.98
C LEU A 211 -12.43 -17.16 -16.45
N TYR A 212 -11.89 -16.24 -17.23
CA TYR A 212 -11.95 -14.80 -16.99
C TYR A 212 -12.70 -14.12 -18.13
N ARG A 213 -13.32 -12.97 -17.84
CA ARG A 213 -14.10 -12.20 -18.79
C ARG A 213 -13.93 -10.70 -18.53
N PHE A 214 -13.91 -9.92 -19.60
CA PHE A 214 -13.91 -8.46 -19.52
C PHE A 214 -15.27 -7.93 -19.06
N TRP A 215 -15.27 -6.84 -18.29
CA TRP A 215 -16.50 -6.22 -17.77
C TRP A 215 -17.51 -5.88 -18.88
N GLN A 216 -17.01 -5.41 -20.03
CA GLN A 216 -17.83 -5.05 -21.20
C GLN A 216 -18.62 -6.23 -21.78
N ASP A 217 -18.16 -7.47 -21.56
CA ASP A 217 -18.83 -8.68 -22.04
C ASP A 217 -19.78 -9.31 -21.01
N GLU A 218 -19.97 -8.68 -19.83
CA GLU A 218 -20.95 -9.14 -18.83
C GLU A 218 -22.39 -8.78 -19.20
N GLU A 219 -22.61 -7.57 -19.74
CA GLU A 219 -23.95 -7.01 -19.99
C GLU A 219 -24.54 -7.40 -21.36
N GLY A 220 -23.80 -8.12 -22.20
CA GLY A 220 -24.29 -8.55 -23.51
C GLY A 220 -23.18 -8.79 -24.52
N ALA A 221 -23.56 -9.14 -25.75
CA ALA A 221 -22.60 -9.18 -26.85
C ALA A 221 -22.33 -7.73 -27.30
N THR A 222 -21.15 -7.19 -26.99
CA THR A 222 -20.75 -5.93 -27.63
C THR A 222 -20.47 -6.19 -29.11
N ASN A 223 -20.51 -5.15 -29.93
CA ASN A 223 -20.03 -5.25 -31.30
C ASN A 223 -18.56 -5.69 -31.34
N LEU A 224 -18.17 -6.34 -32.43
CA LEU A 224 -16.75 -6.58 -32.73
C LEU A 224 -16.06 -5.22 -32.99
N PRO A 225 -14.76 -5.09 -32.67
CA PRO A 225 -14.02 -3.87 -32.94
C PRO A 225 -14.04 -3.51 -34.43
N THR A 226 -14.13 -2.22 -34.75
CA THR A 226 -13.97 -1.70 -36.11
C THR A 226 -12.50 -1.70 -36.52
N VAL A 227 -12.21 -1.51 -37.81
CA VAL A 227 -10.83 -1.35 -38.30
C VAL A 227 -10.14 -0.15 -37.65
N GLU A 228 -10.87 0.94 -37.40
CA GLU A 228 -10.35 2.12 -36.72
C GLU A 228 -10.00 1.84 -35.25
N ASP A 229 -10.86 1.09 -34.54
CA ASP A 229 -10.58 0.64 -33.17
C ASP A 229 -9.31 -0.22 -33.12
N ILE A 230 -9.16 -1.15 -34.07
CA ILE A 230 -8.01 -2.05 -34.16
C ILE A 230 -6.72 -1.25 -34.37
N ASN A 231 -6.69 -0.37 -35.38
CA ASN A 231 -5.52 0.47 -35.65
C ASN A 231 -5.12 1.32 -34.43
N THR A 232 -6.12 1.88 -33.75
CA THR A 232 -5.91 2.68 -32.53
C THR A 232 -5.37 1.83 -31.38
N ALA A 233 -5.89 0.61 -31.21
CA ALA A 233 -5.40 -0.32 -30.19
C ALA A 233 -3.97 -0.80 -30.47
N GLU A 234 -3.62 -1.07 -31.73
CA GLU A 234 -2.27 -1.45 -32.14
C GLU A 234 -1.26 -0.33 -31.86
N GLU A 235 -1.62 0.94 -32.12
CA GLU A 235 -0.77 2.09 -31.81
C GLU A 235 -0.52 2.23 -30.29
N GLN A 236 -1.56 1.98 -29.48
CA GLN A 236 -1.52 2.10 -28.02
C GLN A 236 -0.97 0.85 -27.30
N ALA A 237 -0.83 -0.28 -27.99
CA ALA A 237 -0.49 -1.59 -27.40
C ALA A 237 0.79 -1.54 -26.54
N ARG A 238 1.81 -0.86 -27.04
CA ARG A 238 3.11 -0.74 -26.36
C ARG A 238 3.01 0.01 -25.02
N GLU A 239 2.26 1.10 -24.99
CA GLU A 239 2.03 1.89 -23.76
C GLU A 239 1.15 1.12 -22.78
N ALA A 240 0.14 0.41 -23.29
CA ALA A 240 -0.73 -0.42 -22.48
C ALA A 240 0.06 -1.54 -21.78
N VAL A 241 0.92 -2.24 -22.51
CA VAL A 241 1.81 -3.28 -21.96
C VAL A 241 2.83 -2.67 -20.98
N ALA A 242 3.43 -1.52 -21.29
CA ALA A 242 4.36 -0.85 -20.38
C ALA A 242 3.70 -0.46 -19.05
N THR A 243 2.45 0.03 -19.10
CA THR A 243 1.65 0.33 -17.91
C THR A 243 1.44 -0.92 -17.07
N LEU A 244 1.09 -2.04 -17.70
CA LEU A 244 0.89 -3.30 -16.98
C LEU A 244 2.18 -3.86 -16.37
N ILE A 245 3.32 -3.75 -17.06
CA ILE A 245 4.63 -4.15 -16.52
C ILE A 245 4.92 -3.38 -15.21
N GLN A 246 4.57 -2.10 -15.14
CA GLN A 246 4.74 -1.30 -13.93
C GLN A 246 3.72 -1.63 -12.82
N ARG A 247 2.49 -2.01 -13.18
CA ARG A 247 1.41 -2.27 -12.20
C ARG A 247 1.36 -3.71 -11.69
N GLY A 248 1.88 -4.66 -12.46
CA GLY A 248 1.82 -6.08 -12.15
C GLY A 248 2.48 -6.47 -10.81
N PRO A 249 3.69 -5.99 -10.49
CA PRO A 249 4.36 -6.32 -9.24
C PRO A 249 3.57 -5.88 -7.99
N ASP A 250 3.08 -4.64 -7.96
CA ASP A 250 2.21 -4.13 -6.88
C ASP A 250 0.94 -4.97 -6.72
N ALA A 251 0.31 -5.36 -7.84
CA ALA A 251 -0.91 -6.18 -7.83
C ALA A 251 -0.65 -7.59 -7.27
N MET A 252 0.49 -8.19 -7.64
CA MET A 252 0.94 -9.47 -7.08
C MET A 252 1.21 -9.37 -5.59
N LEU A 253 1.93 -8.32 -5.16
CA LEU A 253 2.19 -8.05 -3.75
C LEU A 253 0.90 -7.98 -2.95
N ARG A 254 -0.06 -7.15 -3.39
CA ARG A 254 -1.37 -7.02 -2.74
C ARG A 254 -2.13 -8.34 -2.69
N MET A 255 -2.12 -9.11 -3.79
CA MET A 255 -2.79 -10.41 -3.85
C MET A 255 -2.19 -11.40 -2.83
N ILE A 256 -0.86 -11.48 -2.74
CA ILE A 256 -0.17 -12.37 -1.82
C ILE A 256 -0.38 -11.93 -0.37
N LEU A 257 -0.27 -10.64 -0.07
CA LEU A 257 -0.41 -10.11 1.29
C LEU A 257 -1.82 -10.19 1.87
N ARG A 258 -2.84 -10.54 1.06
CA ARG A 258 -4.17 -10.92 1.56
C ARG A 258 -4.20 -12.30 2.23
N LYS A 259 -3.25 -13.18 1.91
CA LYS A 259 -3.07 -14.48 2.59
C LYS A 259 -2.57 -14.25 4.02
N GLN A 260 -2.99 -15.11 4.94
CA GLN A 260 -2.40 -15.12 6.27
C GLN A 260 -0.90 -15.45 6.19
N SER A 261 -0.10 -14.89 7.10
CA SER A 261 1.37 -15.08 7.08
C SER A 261 1.79 -16.56 7.06
N HIS A 262 1.03 -17.44 7.74
CA HIS A 262 1.29 -18.89 7.78
C HIS A 262 0.81 -19.67 6.55
N GLU A 263 0.06 -19.04 5.64
CA GLU A 263 -0.43 -19.64 4.39
C GLU A 263 0.45 -19.30 3.18
N ARG A 264 1.46 -18.44 3.37
CA ARG A 264 2.37 -17.98 2.30
C ARG A 264 3.39 -19.07 1.97
N THR A 265 3.55 -19.38 0.70
CA THR A 265 4.56 -20.33 0.19
C THR A 265 5.95 -19.68 0.15
N ALA A 266 7.00 -20.47 -0.11
CA ALA A 266 8.34 -19.92 -0.32
C ALA A 266 8.39 -18.93 -1.50
N ASP A 267 7.69 -19.25 -2.61
CA ASP A 267 7.60 -18.36 -3.78
C ASP A 267 6.84 -17.07 -3.46
N ASP A 268 5.80 -17.14 -2.62
CA ASP A 268 5.08 -15.96 -2.12
C ASP A 268 6.03 -15.04 -1.34
N LEU A 269 6.86 -15.61 -0.46
CA LEU A 269 7.83 -14.87 0.34
C LEU A 269 8.93 -14.23 -0.49
N GLU A 270 9.43 -14.92 -1.53
CA GLU A 270 10.42 -14.34 -2.45
C GLU A 270 9.80 -13.18 -3.23
N THR A 271 8.57 -13.34 -3.73
CA THR A 271 7.86 -12.26 -4.42
C THR A 271 7.67 -11.05 -3.52
N ILE A 272 7.23 -11.24 -2.26
CA ILE A 272 7.13 -10.13 -1.30
C ILE A 272 8.50 -9.47 -1.10
N TYR A 273 9.54 -10.26 -0.87
CA TYR A 273 10.90 -9.75 -0.64
C TYR A 273 11.41 -8.91 -1.81
N GLU A 274 11.24 -9.37 -3.05
CA GLU A 274 11.62 -8.62 -4.25
C GLU A 274 10.94 -7.25 -4.30
N GLU A 275 9.68 -7.16 -3.92
CA GLU A 275 8.96 -5.88 -3.84
C GLU A 275 9.47 -4.99 -2.71
N LEU A 276 9.77 -5.56 -1.53
CA LEU A 276 10.34 -4.80 -0.41
C LEU A 276 11.71 -4.16 -0.75
N LEU A 277 12.43 -4.66 -1.76
CA LEU A 277 13.67 -4.03 -2.23
C LEU A 277 13.43 -2.68 -2.90
N HIS A 278 12.27 -2.50 -3.54
CA HIS A 278 11.92 -1.30 -4.31
C HIS A 278 11.24 -0.22 -3.44
N ILE A 279 10.79 -0.58 -2.23
CA ILE A 279 10.13 0.35 -1.31
C ILE A 279 11.17 1.27 -0.67
N ARG A 280 11.09 2.57 -1.02
CA ARG A 280 12.01 3.61 -0.53
C ARG A 280 12.08 3.68 1.00
N ALA A 281 10.94 3.58 1.68
CA ALA A 281 10.85 3.57 3.15
C ALA A 281 11.58 2.38 3.82
N LEU A 282 11.97 1.36 3.05
CA LEU A 282 12.72 0.21 3.53
C LEU A 282 14.18 0.21 3.04
N SER A 283 14.61 1.22 2.28
CA SER A 283 15.93 1.25 1.64
C SER A 283 17.10 1.18 2.64
N HIS A 284 16.93 1.71 3.85
CA HIS A 284 17.92 1.66 4.92
C HIS A 284 17.96 0.32 5.69
N LEU A 285 17.06 -0.62 5.41
CA LEU A 285 17.09 -1.96 6.01
C LEU A 285 18.00 -2.90 5.22
N SER A 286 18.71 -3.76 5.95
CA SER A 286 19.48 -4.84 5.35
C SER A 286 18.57 -5.86 4.64
N ASN A 287 19.13 -6.57 3.67
CA ASN A 287 18.38 -7.60 2.94
C ASN A 287 17.92 -8.74 3.85
N SER A 288 18.69 -9.10 4.88
CA SER A 288 18.29 -10.09 5.89
C SER A 288 17.01 -9.66 6.62
N VAL A 289 16.95 -8.38 7.04
CA VAL A 289 15.76 -7.83 7.71
C VAL A 289 14.57 -7.78 6.76
N LYS A 290 14.76 -7.38 5.50
CA LYS A 290 13.68 -7.41 4.49
C LYS A 290 13.14 -8.83 4.27
N ARG A 291 14.00 -9.85 4.25
CA ARG A 291 13.58 -11.26 4.15
C ARG A 291 12.74 -11.69 5.34
N GLU A 292 13.14 -11.34 6.55
CA GLU A 292 12.34 -11.60 7.75
C GLU A 292 11.01 -10.82 7.71
N LEU A 293 11.01 -9.55 7.28
CA LEU A 293 9.80 -8.74 7.13
C LEU A 293 8.81 -9.35 6.15
N ALA A 294 9.27 -9.93 5.04
CA ALA A 294 8.39 -10.58 4.06
C ALA A 294 7.49 -11.67 4.69
N SER A 295 7.97 -12.32 5.75
CA SER A 295 7.22 -13.37 6.46
C SER A 295 6.10 -12.84 7.37
N VAL A 296 6.17 -11.58 7.80
CA VAL A 296 5.25 -11.03 8.82
C VAL A 296 4.47 -9.79 8.37
N ILE A 297 4.89 -9.13 7.30
CA ILE A 297 4.27 -7.89 6.85
C ILE A 297 2.81 -8.12 6.41
N VAL A 298 1.95 -7.16 6.74
CA VAL A 298 0.50 -7.22 6.50
C VAL A 298 0.11 -6.06 5.60
N PHE A 299 -0.79 -6.31 4.65
CA PHE A 299 -1.42 -5.25 3.87
C PHE A 299 -2.70 -4.75 4.55
N GLU A 300 -2.89 -3.44 4.60
CA GLU A 300 -4.05 -2.80 5.20
C GLU A 300 -4.58 -1.68 4.29
N ALA A 301 -5.87 -1.71 3.96
CA ALA A 301 -6.49 -0.71 3.08
C ALA A 301 -7.64 0.02 3.78
N HIS A 302 -7.71 1.32 3.56
CA HIS A 302 -8.72 2.24 4.10
C HIS A 302 -9.41 2.96 2.94
N PRO A 303 -10.59 2.49 2.47
CA PRO A 303 -11.24 3.03 1.28
C PRO A 303 -11.78 4.45 1.48
N LYS A 304 -12.03 4.87 2.72
CA LYS A 304 -12.67 6.15 3.05
C LYS A 304 -11.67 7.13 3.70
N ALA A 305 -11.67 8.37 3.21
CA ALA A 305 -11.05 9.49 3.90
C ALA A 305 -11.70 9.73 5.27
N GLY A 306 -10.93 10.25 6.23
CA GLY A 306 -11.33 10.49 7.61
C GLY A 306 -11.23 9.26 8.52
N SER A 307 -10.72 8.13 8.02
CA SER A 307 -10.55 6.91 8.83
C SER A 307 -9.42 7.12 9.83
N VAL A 308 -9.69 6.94 11.12
CA VAL A 308 -8.67 7.06 12.16
C VAL A 308 -7.90 5.75 12.29
N LEU A 309 -6.60 5.77 12.01
CA LEU A 309 -5.73 4.59 12.10
C LEU A 309 -5.42 4.24 13.56
N PHE A 310 -5.14 5.26 14.36
CA PHE A 310 -5.00 5.20 15.82
C PHE A 310 -5.15 6.59 16.43
N HIS A 311 -5.49 6.64 17.71
CA HIS A 311 -5.59 7.87 18.49
C HIS A 311 -4.33 8.11 19.30
N GLN A 312 -4.04 9.39 19.54
CA GLN A 312 -3.12 9.80 20.60
C GLN A 312 -3.64 9.22 21.93
N GLY A 313 -2.77 8.53 22.67
CA GLY A 313 -3.16 7.79 23.87
C GLY A 313 -3.27 6.27 23.68
N ASP A 314 -3.35 5.78 22.45
CA ASP A 314 -3.46 4.33 22.19
C ASP A 314 -2.13 3.62 22.43
N GLU A 315 -2.14 2.34 22.77
CA GLU A 315 -0.88 1.57 22.84
C GLU A 315 -0.23 1.43 21.45
N GLY A 316 1.06 1.75 21.35
CA GLY A 316 1.82 1.60 20.12
C GLY A 316 2.12 0.13 19.79
N ARG A 317 1.40 -0.46 18.84
CA ARG A 317 1.54 -1.89 18.47
C ARG A 317 1.93 -2.18 17.02
N SER A 318 2.09 -1.14 16.19
CA SER A 318 2.29 -1.31 14.75
C SER A 318 3.18 -0.22 14.14
N TRP A 319 3.95 -0.58 13.13
CA TRP A 319 4.61 0.33 12.19
C TRP A 319 3.91 0.29 10.84
N TYR A 320 3.74 1.44 10.22
CA TYR A 320 3.01 1.62 8.97
C TYR A 320 3.88 2.28 7.91
N ILE A 321 3.74 1.83 6.66
CA ILE A 321 4.37 2.40 5.46
C ILE A 321 3.27 2.69 4.47
N ILE A 322 3.26 3.89 3.90
CA ILE A 322 2.22 4.34 2.95
C ILE A 322 2.60 3.89 1.55
N LEU A 323 1.86 2.94 0.98
CA LEU A 323 2.00 2.55 -0.42
C LEU A 323 1.22 3.49 -1.34
N ARG A 324 0.00 3.87 -0.93
CA ARG A 324 -0.87 4.76 -1.67
C ARG A 324 -1.67 5.67 -0.74
N GLY A 325 -1.93 6.90 -1.19
CA GLY A 325 -2.73 7.89 -0.47
C GLY A 325 -1.93 8.77 0.49
N SER A 326 -2.63 9.41 1.42
CA SER A 326 -2.07 10.37 2.36
C SER A 326 -2.80 10.36 3.70
N VAL A 327 -2.06 10.68 4.75
CA VAL A 327 -2.57 10.73 6.14
C VAL A 327 -2.16 12.02 6.83
N ASP A 328 -3.05 12.53 7.67
CA ASP A 328 -2.77 13.64 8.58
C ASP A 328 -2.31 13.12 9.93
N VAL A 329 -1.23 13.70 10.44
CA VAL A 329 -0.76 13.48 11.81
C VAL A 329 -1.25 14.64 12.66
N VAL A 330 -2.02 14.33 13.71
CA VAL A 330 -2.74 15.29 14.53
C VAL A 330 -2.32 15.15 15.99
N ILE A 331 -2.03 16.27 16.66
CA ILE A 331 -1.73 16.30 18.10
C ILE A 331 -2.79 17.11 18.82
N HIS A 332 -3.33 16.55 19.91
CA HIS A 332 -4.31 17.22 20.76
C HIS A 332 -3.75 18.56 21.26
N GLY A 333 -4.51 19.64 21.03
CA GLY A 333 -4.12 21.01 21.38
C GLY A 333 -3.18 21.71 20.38
N LYS A 334 -2.59 20.99 19.41
CA LYS A 334 -1.78 21.58 18.32
C LYS A 334 -2.45 21.51 16.95
N GLY A 335 -3.40 20.60 16.75
CA GLY A 335 -4.04 20.36 15.45
C GLY A 335 -3.18 19.48 14.54
N THR A 336 -3.40 19.57 13.23
CA THR A 336 -2.58 18.86 12.23
C THR A 336 -1.16 19.42 12.23
N VAL A 337 -0.19 18.56 12.51
CA VAL A 337 1.23 18.93 12.63
C VAL A 337 2.00 18.63 11.35
N THR A 338 1.60 17.61 10.60
CA THR A 338 2.12 17.29 9.27
C THR A 338 1.15 16.38 8.51
N THR A 339 1.35 16.28 7.19
CA THR A 339 0.67 15.33 6.32
C THR A 339 1.74 14.46 5.67
N LEU A 340 1.58 13.14 5.75
CA LEU A 340 2.48 12.14 5.14
C LEU A 340 1.86 11.62 3.84
N GLN A 341 2.72 11.29 2.88
CA GLN A 341 2.36 10.90 1.52
C GLN A 341 2.91 9.51 1.17
N GLU A 342 2.64 9.06 -0.05
CA GLU A 342 3.16 7.81 -0.60
C GLU A 342 4.69 7.71 -0.47
N GLY A 343 5.15 6.58 0.07
CA GLY A 343 6.56 6.33 0.36
C GLY A 343 7.05 6.81 1.72
N ASP A 344 6.23 7.52 2.51
CA ASP A 344 6.52 7.83 3.91
C ASP A 344 6.11 6.69 4.86
N ASP A 345 6.65 6.70 6.08
CA ASP A 345 6.34 5.73 7.13
C ASP A 345 6.12 6.39 8.50
N PHE A 346 5.35 5.73 9.38
CA PHE A 346 5.03 6.25 10.72
C PHE A 346 4.77 5.15 11.75
N GLY A 347 4.93 5.48 13.02
CA GLY A 347 4.67 4.56 14.14
C GLY A 347 5.78 3.56 14.45
N LYS A 348 6.92 3.65 13.73
CA LYS A 348 8.14 2.83 13.91
C LYS A 348 8.67 2.76 15.35
N LEU A 349 8.47 3.83 16.12
CA LEU A 349 8.91 3.92 17.53
C LEU A 349 8.23 2.93 18.47
N ALA A 350 7.03 2.47 18.13
CA ALA A 350 6.35 1.40 18.86
C ALA A 350 7.20 0.12 18.96
N LEU A 351 8.18 -0.08 18.07
CA LEU A 351 8.79 -1.38 17.87
C LEU A 351 10.15 -1.60 18.56
N ILE A 352 10.83 -0.53 19.03
CA ILE A 352 12.26 -0.55 19.42
C ILE A 352 12.48 -0.79 20.94
N ASN A 353 11.43 -1.05 21.71
CA ASN A 353 11.49 -1.17 23.17
C ASN A 353 12.09 -2.51 23.66
N ASN A 354 13.42 -2.60 23.79
CA ASN A 354 14.21 -3.39 24.78
C ASN A 354 15.70 -3.55 24.40
N ALA A 355 16.40 -2.47 24.03
CA ALA A 355 17.86 -2.50 24.08
C ALA A 355 18.29 -2.58 25.56
N PRO A 356 19.14 -3.54 25.98
CA PRO A 356 19.66 -3.57 27.34
C PRO A 356 20.44 -2.27 27.61
N ARG A 357 20.34 -1.80 28.86
CA ARG A 357 20.98 -0.57 29.33
C ARG A 357 22.49 -0.57 29.15
#